data_AF-A0A2H5QM57-F1
#
_entry.id   AF-A0A2H5QM57-F1
#
_cell.length_a   1.000
_cell.length_b   1.000
_cell.length_c   1.000
_cell.angle_alpha   90.00
_cell.angle_beta   90.00
_cell.angle_gamma   90.00
#
_symmetry.space_group_name_H-M   'P 1'
#
loop_
_entity.id
_entity.type
_entity.pdbx_description
1 polymer ?
#
loop_
_entity_poly.entity_id
_entity_poly.type
_entity_poly.pdbx_seq_one_letter_code
_entity_poly.pdbx_strand_id
1 'polypeptide(L)'
;MNLCASIGGIFNNLSLPFNKVKANSATYMAADLVSVGDSWLSFAIKERLIEPTAGAEDQDWFKCLSHKWKVYLRRNDAGEIDPRCEIWAAPYRWGTMVIAYQKSKFRKHNLALIEFDGKRYRILI
;
A
#
# COMPACT_ATOMS: atom_id res chain seq x y z
N MET A 1 -9.99 15.84 -19.81
CA MET A 1 -9.18 15.53 -18.61
C MET A 1 -9.61 14.16 -18.12
N ASN A 2 -8.86 13.11 -18.43
CA ASN A 2 -9.21 11.77 -17.97
C ASN A 2 -8.81 11.64 -16.50
N LEU A 3 -9.79 11.79 -15.61
CA LEU A 3 -9.58 11.54 -14.19
C LEU A 3 -9.12 10.10 -14.02
N CYS A 4 -7.94 9.94 -13.42
CA CYS A 4 -7.51 8.72 -12.75
C CYS A 4 -8.46 8.39 -11.59
N ALA A 5 -9.68 7.96 -11.90
CA ALA A 5 -10.70 7.71 -10.87
C ALA A 5 -10.46 6.41 -10.09
N SER A 6 -9.55 5.55 -10.55
CA SER A 6 -9.19 4.30 -9.90
C SER A 6 -7.68 4.15 -9.73
N ILE A 7 -7.27 3.39 -8.72
CA ILE A 7 -5.86 3.10 -8.47
C ILE A 7 -5.20 2.38 -9.66
N GLY A 8 -5.93 1.51 -10.36
CA GLY A 8 -5.47 0.88 -11.60
C GLY A 8 -5.25 1.89 -12.72
N GLY A 9 -6.10 2.92 -12.81
CA GLY A 9 -5.88 4.03 -13.74
C GLY A 9 -4.61 4.81 -13.44
N ILE A 10 -4.37 5.11 -12.16
CA ILE A 10 -3.14 5.81 -11.70
C ILE A 10 -1.91 4.96 -12.03
N PHE A 11 -1.94 3.68 -11.66
CA PHE A 11 -0.86 2.75 -11.96
C PHE A 11 -0.55 2.73 -13.47
N ASN A 12 -1.54 2.49 -14.31
CA ASN A 12 -1.35 2.44 -15.76
C ASN A 12 -0.76 3.74 -16.31
N ASN A 13 -1.21 4.90 -15.82
CA ASN A 13 -0.69 6.18 -16.26
C ASN A 13 0.79 6.39 -15.87
N LEU A 14 1.14 6.06 -14.62
CA LEU A 14 2.51 6.15 -14.12
C LEU A 14 3.45 5.12 -14.75
N SER A 15 2.93 4.01 -15.24
CA SER A 15 3.70 2.96 -15.93
C SER A 15 3.97 3.25 -17.42
N LEU A 16 3.30 4.24 -18.04
CA LEU A 16 3.52 4.60 -19.45
C LEU A 16 4.98 4.97 -19.81
N PRO A 17 5.72 5.73 -18.98
CA PRO A 17 7.11 6.07 -19.26
C PRO A 17 8.05 4.86 -19.22
N PHE A 18 7.74 3.84 -18.41
CA PHE A 18 8.53 2.62 -18.27
C PHE A 18 8.65 1.85 -19.59
N ASN A 19 7.59 1.83 -20.40
CA ASN A 19 7.57 1.14 -21.68
C ASN A 19 8.28 1.89 -22.82
N LYS A 20 8.71 3.14 -22.59
CA LYS A 20 9.36 3.99 -23.62
C LYS A 20 10.84 4.25 -23.37
N VAL A 21 11.33 4.08 -22.15
CA VAL A 21 12.72 4.40 -21.79
C VAL A 21 13.54 3.10 -21.74
N LYS A 22 14.56 3.00 -22.60
CA LYS A 22 15.65 2.02 -22.41
C LYS A 22 16.35 2.38 -21.10
N ALA A 23 16.22 1.54 -20.08
CA ALA A 23 16.81 1.79 -18.77
C ALA A 23 18.34 1.84 -18.88
N ASN A 24 18.92 2.99 -18.54
CA ASN A 24 20.36 3.12 -18.30
C ASN A 24 20.63 2.64 -16.86
N SER A 25 21.78 2.03 -16.60
CA SER A 25 22.12 1.28 -15.36
C SER A 25 22.07 2.07 -14.04
N ALA A 26 21.79 3.37 -14.07
CA ALA A 26 21.70 4.25 -12.89
C ALA A 26 20.24 4.63 -12.54
N THR A 27 19.28 3.72 -12.74
CA THR A 27 17.85 3.97 -12.43
C THR A 27 17.41 3.20 -11.19
N TYR A 28 16.33 3.67 -10.52
CA TYR A 28 15.71 3.03 -9.35
C TYR A 28 15.34 1.54 -9.54
N MET A 29 15.39 1.04 -10.78
CA MET A 29 15.22 -0.37 -11.14
C MET A 29 16.38 -1.28 -10.72
N ALA A 30 17.50 -0.70 -10.26
CA ALA A 30 18.63 -1.45 -9.72
C ALA A 30 18.58 -1.63 -8.19
N ALA A 31 17.48 -1.24 -7.53
CA ALA A 31 17.36 -1.38 -6.09
C ALA A 31 17.07 -2.85 -5.71
N ASP A 32 17.85 -3.40 -4.77
CA ASP A 32 17.64 -4.75 -4.24
C ASP A 32 16.39 -4.84 -3.34
N LEU A 33 15.94 -3.71 -2.78
CA LEU A 33 14.76 -3.63 -1.90
C LEU A 33 14.05 -2.29 -2.05
N VAL A 34 12.72 -2.32 -2.06
CA VAL A 34 11.86 -1.14 -2.10
C VAL A 34 10.77 -1.22 -1.03
N SER A 35 10.35 -0.06 -0.53
CA SER A 35 9.13 0.04 0.26
C SER A 35 7.96 0.44 -0.64
N VAL A 36 6.89 -0.36 -0.64
CA VAL A 36 5.68 -0.10 -1.43
C VAL A 36 4.46 -0.12 -0.53
N GLY A 37 3.48 0.74 -0.82
CA GLY A 37 2.19 0.69 -0.12
C GLY A 37 1.40 -0.56 -0.52
N ASP A 38 0.68 -1.17 0.42
CA ASP A 38 -0.06 -2.42 0.17
C ASP A 38 -1.05 -2.32 -1.02
N SER A 39 -1.67 -1.15 -1.21
CA SER A 39 -2.58 -0.92 -2.35
C SER A 39 -1.91 -1.02 -3.73
N TRP A 40 -0.57 -0.94 -3.79
CA TRP A 40 0.23 -1.08 -5.00
C TRP A 40 0.87 -2.47 -5.13
N LEU A 41 0.91 -3.26 -4.05
CA LEU A 41 1.60 -4.54 -4.00
C LEU A 41 1.07 -5.53 -5.06
N SER A 42 -0.24 -5.64 -5.23
CA SER A 42 -0.83 -6.51 -6.25
C SER A 42 -0.38 -6.16 -7.68
N PHE A 43 -0.24 -4.87 -7.97
CA PHE A 43 0.21 -4.42 -9.29
C PHE A 43 1.70 -4.71 -9.50
N ALA A 44 2.53 -4.50 -8.47
CA ALA A 44 3.96 -4.82 -8.52
C ALA A 44 4.21 -6.32 -8.77
N ILE A 45 3.41 -7.19 -8.14
CA ILE A 45 3.44 -8.64 -8.35
C ILE A 45 3.02 -8.98 -9.79
N LYS A 46 1.85 -8.50 -10.21
CA LYS A 46 1.26 -8.82 -11.51
C LYS A 46 2.15 -8.40 -12.69
N GLU A 47 2.78 -7.24 -12.59
CA GLU A 47 3.69 -6.71 -13.61
C GLU A 47 5.13 -7.22 -13.46
N ARG A 48 5.38 -8.16 -12.52
CA ARG A 48 6.70 -8.77 -12.25
C ARG A 48 7.79 -7.75 -11.95
N LEU A 49 7.45 -6.70 -11.20
CA LEU A 49 8.40 -5.69 -10.75
C LEU A 49 9.16 -6.11 -9.48
N ILE A 50 8.65 -7.11 -8.77
CA ILE A 50 9.25 -7.71 -7.57
C ILE A 50 9.11 -9.24 -7.64
N GLU A 51 9.85 -9.93 -6.78
CA GLU A 51 9.83 -11.37 -6.62
C GLU A 51 9.41 -11.78 -5.20
N PRO A 52 8.90 -13.01 -5.00
CA PRO A 52 8.58 -13.50 -3.66
C PRO A 52 9.85 -13.62 -2.80
N THR A 53 9.69 -13.42 -1.50
CA THR A 53 10.77 -13.49 -0.52
C THR A 53 11.09 -14.94 -0.18
N ALA A 54 12.09 -15.51 -0.86
CA ALA A 54 12.55 -16.86 -0.63
C ALA A 54 13.01 -17.07 0.83
N GLY A 55 12.57 -18.18 1.44
CA GLY A 55 12.95 -18.55 2.80
C GLY A 55 12.41 -17.62 3.90
N ALA A 56 11.40 -16.80 3.60
CA ALA A 56 10.81 -15.89 4.58
C ALA A 56 10.25 -16.61 5.82
N GLU A 57 9.73 -17.84 5.67
CA GLU A 57 9.17 -18.63 6.77
C GLU A 57 10.20 -18.96 7.87
N ASP A 58 11.46 -19.10 7.48
CA ASP A 58 12.56 -19.41 8.39
C ASP A 58 13.08 -18.18 9.13
N GLN A 59 12.70 -16.98 8.70
CA GLN A 59 13.17 -15.73 9.28
C GLN A 59 12.45 -15.40 10.59
N ASP A 60 13.22 -14.93 11.58
CA ASP A 60 12.68 -14.60 12.90
C ASP A 60 11.59 -13.52 12.85
N TRP A 61 11.76 -12.51 11.98
CA TRP A 61 10.75 -11.46 11.82
C TRP A 61 9.40 -12.03 11.40
N PHE A 62 9.38 -13.03 10.52
CA PHE A 62 8.15 -13.66 10.04
C PHE A 62 7.55 -14.56 11.11
N LYS A 63 8.39 -15.35 11.81
CA LYS A 63 7.97 -16.21 12.93
C LYS A 63 7.25 -15.42 14.00
N CYS A 64 7.75 -14.22 14.33
CA CYS A 64 7.17 -13.31 15.32
C CYS A 64 5.87 -12.61 14.88
N LEU A 65 5.47 -12.67 13.61
CA LEU A 65 4.22 -12.07 13.15
C LEU A 65 2.99 -12.84 13.65
N SER A 66 1.92 -12.09 13.91
CA SER A 66 0.60 -12.69 14.18
C SER A 66 0.08 -13.44 12.96
N HIS A 67 -0.82 -14.40 13.19
CA HIS A 67 -1.41 -15.19 12.10
C HIS A 67 -2.08 -14.32 11.02
N LYS A 68 -2.74 -13.23 11.43
CA LYS A 68 -3.38 -12.28 10.51
C LYS A 68 -2.37 -11.66 9.54
N TRP A 69 -1.20 -11.25 10.02
CA TRP A 69 -0.14 -10.75 9.14
C TRP A 69 0.41 -11.83 8.22
N LYS A 70 0.64 -13.04 8.73
CA LYS A 70 1.11 -14.17 7.91
C LYS A 70 0.18 -14.48 6.73
N VAL A 71 -1.14 -14.29 6.89
CA VAL A 71 -2.11 -14.42 5.79
C VAL A 71 -2.00 -13.28 4.79
N TYR A 72 -1.91 -12.01 5.23
CA TYR A 72 -1.87 -10.86 4.32
C TYR A 72 -0.62 -10.78 3.44
N LEU A 73 0.50 -11.34 3.92
CA LEU A 73 1.76 -11.31 3.19
C LEU A 73 1.85 -12.40 2.11
N ARG A 74 0.91 -13.38 2.12
CA ARG A 74 0.88 -14.45 1.13
C ARG A 74 -0.03 -14.10 -0.03
N ARG A 75 0.52 -14.14 -1.24
CA ARG A 75 -0.19 -13.77 -2.47
C ARG A 75 0.17 -14.72 -3.62
N ASN A 76 -0.75 -14.88 -4.56
CA ASN A 76 -0.49 -15.59 -5.81
C ASN A 76 0.19 -14.65 -6.83
N ASP A 77 0.57 -15.18 -8.01
CA ASP A 77 1.21 -14.40 -9.08
C ASP A 77 0.29 -13.34 -9.72
N ALA A 78 -1.02 -13.39 -9.45
CA ALA A 78 -1.97 -12.33 -9.81
C ALA A 78 -2.00 -11.20 -8.76
N GLY A 79 -1.25 -11.33 -7.67
CA GLY A 79 -1.18 -10.37 -6.57
C GLY A 79 -2.36 -10.46 -5.59
N GLU A 80 -3.17 -11.51 -5.65
CA GLU A 80 -4.32 -11.74 -4.79
C GLU A 80 -3.91 -12.50 -3.53
N ILE A 81 -4.58 -12.26 -2.39
CA ILE A 81 -4.29 -12.95 -1.14
C ILE A 81 -4.64 -14.44 -1.29
N ASP A 82 -3.64 -15.32 -1.13
CA ASP A 82 -3.83 -16.77 -1.07
C ASP A 82 -2.95 -17.33 0.07
N PRO A 83 -3.53 -17.85 1.16
CA PRO A 83 -2.78 -18.37 2.31
C PRO A 83 -1.84 -19.54 2.00
N ARG A 84 -1.96 -20.17 0.83
CA ARG A 84 -1.12 -21.32 0.41
C ARG A 84 0.03 -20.92 -0.49
N CYS A 85 0.10 -19.64 -0.88
CA CYS A 85 1.13 -19.15 -1.79
C CYS A 85 2.34 -18.55 -1.05
N GLU A 86 3.29 -18.08 -1.86
CA GLU A 86 4.55 -17.48 -1.42
C GLU A 86 4.34 -16.16 -0.65
N ILE A 87 5.35 -15.79 0.12
CA ILE A 87 5.40 -14.54 0.89
C ILE A 87 6.02 -13.46 0.02
N TRP A 88 5.31 -12.34 -0.18
CA TRP A 88 5.74 -11.30 -1.14
C TRP A 88 6.29 -10.03 -0.49
N ALA A 89 6.20 -9.88 0.82
CA ALA A 89 6.66 -8.67 1.50
C ALA A 89 6.93 -8.90 2.99
N ALA A 90 7.75 -8.02 3.56
CA ALA A 90 7.87 -7.83 5.00
C ALA A 90 7.16 -6.52 5.42
N PRO A 91 6.29 -6.53 6.45
CA PRO A 91 5.58 -5.34 6.88
C PRO A 91 6.55 -4.38 7.59
N TYR A 92 6.77 -3.19 7.03
CA TYR A 92 7.64 -2.18 7.62
C TYR A 92 6.90 -1.17 8.51
N ARG A 93 5.88 -0.49 7.94
CA ARG A 93 5.00 0.44 8.65
C ARG A 93 3.58 0.32 8.10
N TRP A 94 2.60 0.49 8.98
CA TRP A 94 1.19 0.54 8.62
C TRP A 94 0.48 1.55 9.52
N GLY A 95 -0.66 2.06 9.06
CA GLY A 95 -1.43 3.04 9.81
C GLY A 95 -2.72 3.40 9.10
N THR A 96 -3.49 4.26 9.74
CA THR A 96 -4.74 4.77 9.20
C THR A 96 -4.53 6.20 8.70
N MET A 97 -5.14 6.53 7.56
CA MET A 97 -5.25 7.91 7.14
C MET A 97 -6.27 8.62 8.03
N VAL A 98 -5.82 9.65 8.75
CA VAL A 98 -6.65 10.41 9.70
C VAL A 98 -6.57 11.90 9.40
N ILE A 99 -7.59 12.66 9.82
CA ILE A 99 -7.61 14.12 9.75
C ILE A 99 -7.22 14.67 11.12
N ALA A 100 -6.01 15.24 11.21
CA ALA A 100 -5.59 15.99 12.39
C ALA A 100 -6.07 17.45 12.26
N TYR A 101 -6.68 17.99 13.32
CA TYR A 101 -7.18 19.36 13.32
C TYR A 101 -7.00 20.05 14.67
N GLN A 102 -6.93 21.39 14.64
CA GLN A 102 -6.78 22.20 15.84
C GLN A 102 -8.14 22.56 16.44
N LYS A 103 -8.52 21.93 17.56
CA LYS A 103 -9.82 22.12 18.22
C LYS A 103 -10.15 23.59 18.54
N SER A 104 -9.16 24.41 18.91
CA SER A 104 -9.38 25.83 19.22
C SER A 104 -9.82 26.64 18.00
N LYS A 105 -9.30 26.33 16.80
CA LYS A 105 -9.72 26.99 15.56
C LYS A 105 -11.14 26.62 15.16
N PHE A 106 -11.55 25.38 15.38
CA PHE A 106 -12.92 24.93 15.09
C PHE A 106 -13.93 25.66 15.99
N ARG A 107 -13.66 25.71 17.31
CA ARG A 107 -14.48 26.48 18.25
C ARG A 107 -14.55 27.96 17.91
N LYS A 108 -13.42 28.59 17.55
CA LYS A 108 -13.38 30.01 17.18
C LYS A 108 -14.27 30.35 15.98
N HIS A 109 -14.35 29.46 15.00
CA HIS A 109 -15.12 29.68 13.77
C HIS A 109 -16.52 29.03 13.83
N ASN A 110 -16.96 28.57 15.00
CA ASN A 110 -18.21 27.83 15.20
C ASN A 110 -18.37 26.65 14.20
N LEU A 111 -17.25 26.03 13.80
CA LEU A 111 -17.24 24.83 12.98
C LEU A 111 -17.53 23.66 13.89
N ALA A 112 -18.47 22.80 13.51
CA ALA A 112 -18.77 21.68 14.36
C ALA A 112 -17.61 20.70 14.44
N LEU A 113 -17.48 20.09 15.62
CA LEU A 113 -16.50 19.06 15.85
C LEU A 113 -16.88 17.82 15.05
N ILE A 114 -15.90 17.22 14.40
CA ILE A 114 -16.09 15.94 13.71
C ILE A 114 -16.28 14.88 14.79
N GLU A 115 -17.50 14.36 14.91
CA GLU A 115 -17.81 13.21 15.76
C GLU A 115 -17.86 11.94 14.92
N PHE A 116 -17.27 10.87 15.46
CA PHE A 116 -17.34 9.52 14.91
C PHE A 116 -18.39 8.74 15.68
N ASP A 117 -19.51 8.43 15.04
CA ASP A 117 -20.64 7.72 15.66
C ASP A 117 -20.51 6.20 15.61
N GLY A 118 -19.31 5.68 15.37
CA GLY A 118 -19.05 4.25 15.19
C GLY A 118 -19.30 3.76 13.76
N LYS A 119 -19.89 4.57 12.86
CA LYS A 119 -20.14 4.19 11.46
C LYS A 119 -19.68 5.23 10.44
N ARG A 120 -19.77 6.53 10.75
CA ARG A 120 -19.34 7.61 9.87
C ARG A 120 -18.76 8.77 10.68
N TYR A 121 -17.81 9.47 10.08
CA TYR A 121 -17.45 10.81 10.52
C TYR A 121 -18.56 11.76 10.06
N ARG A 122 -19.30 12.35 11.00
CA ARG A 122 -20.22 13.44 10.69
C ARG A 122 -19.49 14.75 10.89
N ILE A 123 -19.32 15.49 9.80
CA ILE A 123 -19.15 16.94 9.89
C ILE A 123 -20.56 17.44 10.16
N LEU A 124 -20.85 17.83 11.40
CA LEU A 124 -22.09 18.53 11.70
C LEU A 124 -21.95 19.91 11.02
N ILE A 125 -22.83 20.25 10.08
CA ILE A 125 -22.84 21.56 9.39
C ILE A 125 -24.07 22.31 9.88
#